data_AF-A0A841IJT9-F1
#
_entry.id   AF-A0A841IJT9-F1
#
_cell.length_a   1.000
_cell.length_b   1.000
_cell.length_c   1.000
_cell.angle_alpha   90.00
_cell.angle_beta   90.00
_cell.angle_gamma   90.00
#
_symmetry.space_group_name_H-M   'P 1'
#
loop_
_entity.id
_entity.type
_entity.pdbx_description
1 polymer ?
#
loop_
_entity_poly.entity_id
_entity_poly.type
_entity_poly.pdbx_seq_one_letter_code
_entity_poly.pdbx_strand_id
1 'polypeptide(L)'
;MDERVEALLIRTRAPWRKYPRQEQEWELIEMLLGQRLPADFKMLSDRCQELRVGNLEVYIPRLEEVSFPVGSPARLNLRTRLEQEISATTDGRALMEGESRPAEAMRTSLEEPGQVVLEDADSGERSVFSMAPGRFELVPWGTHPSGAVGYWHAVGDPDDWPVVVSYGWALWREGCSLVDYLLRALDCGIPLPWLVEDTL
;
A
#
# COMPACT_ATOMS: atom_id res chain seq x y z
N MET A 1 5.29 15.81 -13.82
CA MET A 1 4.29 15.05 -13.03
C MET A 1 3.87 13.90 -13.91
N ASP A 2 3.82 12.66 -13.40
CA ASP A 2 3.39 11.53 -14.22
C ASP A 2 1.90 11.71 -14.57
N GLU A 3 1.60 11.78 -15.87
CA GLU A 3 0.26 12.01 -16.41
C GLU A 3 -0.72 10.90 -15.98
N ARG A 4 -0.21 9.69 -15.71
CA ARG A 4 -1.02 8.54 -15.29
C ARG A 4 -1.54 8.70 -13.87
N VAL A 5 -0.69 9.20 -12.96
CA VAL A 5 -1.08 9.50 -11.58
C VAL A 5 -2.15 10.58 -11.57
N GLU A 6 -1.98 11.63 -12.38
CA GLU A 6 -2.98 12.69 -12.50
C GLU A 6 -4.32 12.16 -13.03
N ALA A 7 -4.28 11.35 -14.09
CA ALA A 7 -5.46 10.73 -14.68
C ALA A 7 -6.20 9.86 -13.64
N LEU A 8 -5.47 9.07 -12.86
CA LEU A 8 -6.03 8.22 -11.81
C LEU A 8 -6.74 9.05 -10.74
N LEU A 9 -6.11 10.11 -10.24
CA LEU A 9 -6.67 10.98 -9.21
C LEU A 9 -7.92 11.72 -9.68
N ILE A 10 -7.91 12.22 -10.92
CA ILE A 10 -9.07 12.91 -11.52
C ILE A 10 -10.25 11.93 -11.67
N ARG A 11 -10.01 10.72 -12.16
CA ARG A 11 -11.06 9.72 -12.40
C ARG A 11 -11.68 9.19 -11.11
N THR A 12 -10.86 8.97 -10.08
CA THR A 12 -11.30 8.50 -8.76
C THR A 12 -11.89 9.58 -7.89
N ARG A 13 -11.71 10.86 -8.26
CA ARG A 13 -12.08 12.03 -7.42
C ARG A 13 -11.47 11.95 -6.02
N ALA A 14 -10.25 11.40 -5.93
CA ALA A 14 -9.57 11.22 -4.65
C ALA A 14 -9.35 12.56 -3.94
N PRO A 15 -9.49 12.62 -2.61
CA PRO A 15 -9.22 13.82 -1.84
C PRO A 15 -7.74 14.20 -1.94
N TRP A 16 -7.48 15.37 -2.52
CA TRP A 16 -6.13 15.89 -2.70
C TRP A 16 -5.48 16.21 -1.36
N ARG A 17 -4.19 15.91 -1.26
CA ARG A 17 -3.33 16.37 -0.18
C ARG A 17 -2.99 17.83 -0.44
N LYS A 18 -3.17 18.68 0.58
CA LYS A 18 -2.83 20.11 0.48
C LYS A 18 -1.32 20.32 0.30
N TYR A 19 -0.51 19.45 0.89
CA TYR A 19 0.94 19.48 0.83
C TYR A 19 1.47 18.09 0.46
N PRO A 20 2.36 17.99 -0.54
CA PRO A 20 3.05 16.74 -0.83
C PRO A 20 3.92 16.33 0.36
N ARG A 21 4.20 15.04 0.51
CA ARG A 21 5.16 14.60 1.54
C ARG A 21 6.55 15.08 1.18
N GLN A 22 7.36 15.23 2.20
CA GLN A 22 8.78 15.50 2.04
C GLN A 22 9.54 14.19 1.81
N GLU A 23 10.70 14.28 1.16
CA GLU A 23 11.58 13.12 0.92
C GLU A 23 11.96 12.40 2.22
N GLN A 24 12.17 13.16 3.30
CA GLN A 24 12.48 12.61 4.62
C GLN A 24 11.34 11.75 5.18
N GLU A 25 10.08 12.07 4.89
CA GLU A 25 8.96 11.22 5.32
C GLU A 25 9.01 9.86 4.61
N TRP A 26 9.40 9.83 3.34
CA TRP A 26 9.54 8.59 2.57
C TRP A 26 10.68 7.72 3.09
N GLU A 27 11.83 8.31 3.41
CA GLU A 27 12.94 7.58 4.05
C GLU A 27 12.50 6.91 5.35
N LEU A 28 11.70 7.61 6.18
CA LEU A 28 11.17 7.04 7.42
C LEU A 28 10.19 5.89 7.18
N ILE A 29 9.27 6.05 6.22
CA ILE A 29 8.30 5.01 5.86
C ILE A 29 9.03 3.77 5.33
N GLU A 30 9.95 3.93 4.38
CA GLU A 30 10.71 2.81 3.80
C GLU A 30 11.59 2.12 4.86
N MET A 31 12.23 2.89 5.75
CA MET A 31 12.96 2.34 6.89
C MET A 31 12.05 1.53 7.82
N LEU A 32 10.83 2.00 8.10
CA LEU A 32 9.89 1.33 8.99
C LEU A 32 9.29 0.07 8.37
N LEU A 33 9.06 0.08 7.05
CA LEU A 33 8.65 -1.09 6.30
C LEU A 33 9.81 -2.08 6.06
N GLY A 34 11.06 -1.64 6.23
CA GLY A 34 12.25 -2.45 5.97
C GLY A 34 12.50 -2.69 4.48
N GLN A 35 11.86 -1.90 3.61
CA GLN A 35 11.89 -2.06 2.16
C GLN A 35 11.58 -0.74 1.47
N ARG A 36 12.11 -0.57 0.26
CA ARG A 36 11.81 0.60 -0.58
C ARG A 36 10.41 0.46 -1.18
N LEU A 37 9.82 1.57 -1.62
CA LEU A 37 8.52 1.55 -2.30
C LEU A 37 8.64 2.05 -3.75
N PRO A 38 7.76 1.59 -4.65
CA PRO A 38 7.73 2.07 -6.04
C PRO A 38 7.58 3.59 -6.12
N ALA A 39 8.26 4.22 -7.07
CA ALA A 39 8.24 5.66 -7.27
C ALA A 39 6.85 6.19 -7.66
N ASP A 40 6.10 5.45 -8.48
CA ASP A 40 4.75 5.81 -8.91
C ASP A 40 3.76 5.82 -7.74
N PHE A 41 3.88 4.85 -6.83
CA PHE A 41 3.12 4.81 -5.59
C PHE A 41 3.46 5.97 -4.66
N LYS A 42 4.74 6.33 -4.54
CA LYS A 42 5.14 7.51 -3.76
C LYS A 42 4.53 8.80 -4.33
N MET A 43 4.62 8.98 -5.65
CA MET A 43 3.98 10.11 -6.34
C MET A 43 2.46 10.17 -6.11
N LEU A 44 1.79 9.02 -6.13
CA LEU A 44 0.36 8.90 -5.87
C LEU A 44 0.01 9.30 -4.43
N SER A 45 0.71 8.72 -3.45
CA SER A 45 0.53 8.97 -2.01
C SER A 45 0.92 10.39 -1.58
N ASP A 46 1.79 11.07 -2.32
CA ASP A 46 2.08 12.49 -2.11
C ASP A 46 0.87 13.38 -2.42
N ARG A 47 -0.02 12.91 -3.30
CA ARG A 47 -1.09 13.72 -3.88
C ARG A 47 -2.47 13.40 -3.34
N CYS A 48 -2.70 12.20 -2.82
CA CYS A 48 -3.98 11.84 -2.19
C CYS A 48 -3.81 11.43 -0.72
N GLN A 49 -4.84 11.71 0.08
CA GLN A 49 -4.89 11.26 1.49
C GLN A 49 -5.50 9.87 1.65
N GLU A 50 -6.33 9.50 0.68
CA GLU A 50 -7.08 8.27 0.59
C GLU A 50 -7.32 8.03 -0.89
N LEU A 51 -7.27 6.77 -1.31
CA LEU A 51 -7.55 6.39 -2.67
C LEU A 51 -8.47 5.17 -2.69
N ARG A 52 -9.58 5.31 -3.40
CA ARG A 52 -10.52 4.23 -3.65
C ARG A 52 -10.73 4.08 -5.16
N VAL A 53 -10.71 2.84 -5.63
CA VAL A 53 -11.01 2.47 -7.02
C VAL A 53 -12.18 1.49 -6.98
N GLY A 54 -13.40 2.00 -7.17
CA GLY A 54 -14.60 1.24 -6.84
C GLY A 54 -14.66 0.94 -5.33
N ASN A 55 -14.72 -0.34 -4.97
CA ASN A 55 -14.68 -0.81 -3.59
C ASN A 55 -13.27 -1.20 -3.11
N LEU A 56 -12.25 -1.09 -3.96
CA LEU A 56 -10.86 -1.35 -3.60
C LEU A 56 -10.29 -0.13 -2.88
N GLU A 57 -9.84 -0.31 -1.64
CA GLU A 57 -9.16 0.68 -0.83
C GLU A 57 -7.65 0.49 -0.96
N VAL A 58 -6.93 1.54 -1.37
CA VAL A 58 -5.47 1.54 -1.45
C VAL A 58 -4.89 2.10 -0.16
N TYR A 59 -3.94 1.39 0.42
CA TYR A 59 -3.25 1.78 1.65
C TYR A 59 -2.30 2.93 1.38
N ILE A 60 -2.69 4.13 1.81
CA ILE A 60 -1.85 5.33 1.76
C ILE A 60 -1.19 5.49 3.15
N PRO A 61 0.09 5.12 3.32
CA PRO A 61 0.69 5.02 4.66
C PRO A 61 0.74 6.38 5.33
N ARG A 62 0.16 6.58 6.52
CA ARG A 62 0.28 7.86 7.24
C ARG A 62 1.37 7.77 8.30
N LEU A 63 2.23 8.78 8.41
CA LEU A 63 3.33 8.77 9.39
C LEU A 63 2.80 8.64 10.84
N GLU A 64 1.67 9.29 11.12
CA GLU A 64 0.96 9.25 12.41
C GLU A 64 0.47 7.84 12.78
N GLU A 65 0.23 6.98 11.79
CA GLU A 65 -0.32 5.63 11.96
C GLU A 65 0.77 4.55 12.05
N VAL A 66 2.04 4.90 11.79
CA VAL A 66 3.14 3.95 11.95
C VAL A 66 3.48 3.84 13.45
N SER A 67 2.69 3.04 14.15
CA SER A 67 2.89 2.74 15.57
C SER A 67 4.20 1.96 15.75
N PHE A 68 5.19 2.56 16.40
CA PHE A 68 6.42 1.87 16.78
C PHE A 68 6.15 0.90 17.93
N PRO A 69 6.73 -0.32 17.94
CA PRO A 69 6.69 -1.15 19.14
C PRO A 69 7.25 -0.37 20.32
N VAL A 70 6.57 -0.48 21.47
CA VAL A 70 7.00 0.13 22.72
C VAL A 70 8.40 -0.44 23.04
N GLY A 71 9.44 0.39 22.95
CA GLY A 71 10.83 0.00 23.21
C GLY A 71 11.78 -0.03 22.00
N SER A 72 11.32 0.26 20.78
CA SER A 72 12.24 0.38 19.64
C SER A 72 13.17 1.60 19.79
N PRO A 73 14.49 1.47 19.56
CA PRO A 73 15.43 2.60 19.54
C PRO A 73 15.06 3.66 18.48
N ALA A 74 14.39 3.26 17.40
CA ALA A 74 13.88 4.18 16.38
C ALA A 74 12.78 5.11 16.94
N ARG A 75 11.98 4.62 17.90
CA ARG A 75 10.94 5.42 18.59
C ARG A 75 11.55 6.53 19.46
N LEU A 76 12.68 6.25 20.11
CA LEU A 76 13.37 7.22 20.97
C LEU A 76 14.04 8.33 20.14
N ASN A 77 14.75 7.97 19.07
CA ASN A 77 15.44 8.97 18.24
C ASN A 77 14.47 9.86 17.45
N LEU A 78 13.35 9.31 16.97
CA LEU A 78 12.36 10.08 16.21
C LEU A 78 11.48 10.95 17.10
N ARG A 79 11.09 10.46 18.29
CA ARG A 79 10.34 11.28 19.25
C ARG A 79 11.16 12.48 19.71
N THR A 80 12.46 12.31 20.02
CA THR A 80 13.30 13.44 20.44
C THR A 80 13.49 14.48 19.32
N ARG A 81 13.57 14.05 18.06
CA ARG A 81 13.74 14.95 16.90
C ARG A 81 12.43 15.68 16.54
N LEU A 82 11.31 14.95 16.56
CA LEU A 82 9.98 15.50 16.28
C LEU A 82 9.49 16.41 17.41
N GLU A 83 9.77 16.07 18.69
CA GLU A 83 9.46 16.93 19.84
C GLU A 83 10.31 18.21 19.84
N GLN A 84 11.55 18.17 19.35
CA GLN A 84 12.38 19.37 19.17
C GLN A 84 11.86 20.29 18.05
N GLU A 85 11.30 19.75 16.97
CA GLU A 85 10.72 20.56 15.87
C GLU A 85 9.30 21.05 16.18
N ILE A 86 8.47 20.25 16.86
CA ILE A 86 7.12 20.65 17.30
C ILE A 86 7.20 21.69 18.42
N SER A 87 8.19 21.62 19.30
CA SER A 87 8.38 22.64 20.35
C SER A 87 8.79 24.01 19.81
N ALA A 88 9.16 24.11 18.52
CA ALA A 88 9.42 25.38 17.83
C ALA A 88 8.19 25.95 17.08
N THR A 89 7.12 25.17 16.92
CA THR A 89 5.96 25.55 16.08
C THR A 89 4.65 25.28 16.81
N THR A 90 4.35 26.12 17.80
CA THR A 90 3.00 26.56 18.20
C THR A 90 2.00 25.55 18.80
N ASP A 91 1.48 25.97 19.96
CA ASP A 91 0.20 25.68 20.63
C ASP A 91 -0.55 24.38 20.31
N GLY A 92 -0.44 23.45 21.26
CA GLY A 92 -1.24 22.24 21.30
C GLY A 92 -2.70 22.52 21.67
N ARG A 93 -3.62 22.21 20.76
CA ARG A 93 -4.90 21.61 21.15
C ARG A 93 -5.60 20.88 20.00
N ALA A 94 -6.14 19.72 20.38
CA ALA A 94 -7.11 18.88 19.69
C ALA A 94 -6.57 18.02 18.53
N LEU A 95 -6.43 16.72 18.78
CA LEU A 95 -7.38 15.70 18.31
C LEU A 95 -6.91 14.31 18.79
N MET A 96 -7.66 13.75 19.72
CA MET A 96 -7.74 12.31 19.96
C MET A 96 -9.08 11.85 19.39
N GLU A 97 -9.10 10.60 18.94
CA GLU A 97 -10.25 9.76 18.58
C GLU A 97 -10.65 9.75 17.10
N GLY A 98 -10.17 8.69 16.43
CA GLY A 98 -10.57 8.19 15.12
C GLY A 98 -9.67 7.00 14.79
N GLU A 99 -10.09 5.78 15.18
CA GLU A 99 -9.35 4.53 14.95
C GLU A 99 -8.96 4.40 13.47
N SER A 100 -7.65 4.42 13.17
CA SER A 100 -7.13 4.16 11.84
C SER A 100 -6.42 2.81 11.81
N ARG A 101 -7.05 1.83 11.14
CA ARG A 101 -6.66 0.41 10.99
C ARG A 101 -5.71 0.02 9.83
N PRO A 102 -5.30 0.86 8.84
CA PRO A 102 -4.58 0.37 7.65
C PRO A 102 -3.20 -0.25 7.92
N ALA A 103 -2.36 0.41 8.73
CA ALA A 103 -1.00 -0.04 8.99
C ALA A 103 -0.94 -1.31 9.87
N GLU A 104 -1.91 -1.47 10.78
CA GLU A 104 -2.05 -2.66 11.61
C GLU A 104 -2.57 -3.85 10.80
N ALA A 105 -3.56 -3.65 9.92
CA ALA A 105 -4.03 -4.67 8.97
C ALA A 105 -2.92 -5.15 8.02
N MET A 106 -2.07 -4.22 7.57
CA MET A 106 -0.87 -4.51 6.78
C MET A 106 0.10 -5.43 7.56
N ARG A 107 0.33 -5.21 8.86
CA ARG A 107 1.20 -6.08 9.67
C ARG A 107 0.60 -7.45 9.98
N THR A 108 -0.65 -7.50 10.42
CA THR A 108 -1.31 -8.76 10.80
C THR A 108 -1.35 -9.73 9.61
N SER A 109 -1.59 -9.22 8.40
CA SER A 109 -1.57 -10.04 7.17
C SER A 109 -0.15 -10.53 6.81
N LEU A 110 0.89 -9.82 7.22
CA LEU A 110 2.29 -10.20 6.98
C LEU A 110 2.79 -11.27 7.97
N GLU A 111 2.15 -11.44 9.12
CA GLU A 111 2.61 -12.37 10.17
C GLU A 111 2.11 -13.82 10.01
N GLU A 112 1.20 -14.11 9.05
CA GLU A 112 0.71 -15.47 8.82
C GLU A 112 1.67 -16.30 7.93
N PRO A 113 2.34 -17.34 8.46
CA PRO A 113 3.21 -18.19 7.64
C PRO A 113 2.39 -19.10 6.72
N GLY A 114 2.72 -19.12 5.42
CA GLY A 114 2.05 -19.97 4.42
C GLY A 114 2.83 -20.14 3.12
N GLN A 115 2.56 -21.22 2.39
CA GLN A 115 2.93 -21.32 0.98
C GLN A 115 1.75 -20.86 0.13
N VAL A 116 1.99 -20.00 -0.85
CA VAL A 116 0.93 -19.57 -1.77
C VAL A 116 1.37 -19.76 -3.21
N VAL A 117 0.46 -20.27 -4.05
CA VAL A 117 0.72 -20.51 -5.47
C VAL A 117 0.21 -19.30 -6.24
N LEU A 118 1.11 -18.51 -6.85
CA LEU A 118 0.71 -17.51 -7.85
C LEU A 118 0.48 -18.22 -9.17
N GLU A 119 -0.57 -17.81 -9.88
CA GLU A 119 -0.72 -18.08 -11.31
C GLU A 119 -0.49 -16.76 -12.04
N ASP A 120 0.47 -16.77 -12.97
CA ASP A 120 0.76 -15.62 -13.83
C ASP A 120 -0.41 -15.42 -14.80
N ALA A 121 -0.98 -14.21 -14.83
CA ALA A 121 -2.22 -13.97 -15.59
C ALA A 121 -2.03 -14.09 -17.11
N ASP A 122 -0.84 -13.76 -17.60
CA ASP A 122 -0.54 -13.73 -19.03
C ASP A 122 -0.10 -15.11 -19.56
N SER A 123 0.66 -15.85 -18.77
CA SER A 123 1.26 -17.13 -19.17
C SER A 123 0.57 -18.37 -18.58
N GLY A 124 -0.22 -18.22 -17.52
CA GLY A 124 -0.77 -19.32 -16.73
C GLY A 124 0.29 -20.09 -15.93
N GLU A 125 1.53 -19.58 -15.85
CA GLU A 125 2.60 -20.24 -15.12
C GLU A 125 2.35 -20.19 -13.61
N ARG A 126 2.48 -21.35 -12.95
CA ARG A 126 2.29 -21.46 -11.50
C ARG A 126 3.62 -21.40 -10.77
N SER A 127 3.76 -20.42 -9.89
CA SER A 127 4.94 -20.24 -9.04
C SER A 127 4.54 -20.39 -7.57
N VAL A 128 5.31 -21.14 -6.78
CA VAL A 128 5.07 -21.34 -5.34
C VAL A 128 5.92 -20.34 -4.56
N PHE A 129 5.27 -19.54 -3.72
CA PHE A 129 5.87 -18.51 -2.88
C PHE A 129 5.85 -18.95 -1.45
N SER A 130 6.96 -18.71 -0.76
CA SER A 130 7.06 -18.94 0.66
C SER A 130 6.85 -17.62 1.38
N MET A 131 5.76 -17.47 2.12
CA MET A 131 5.59 -16.40 3.11
C MET A 131 6.38 -16.76 4.37
N ALA A 132 7.69 -16.94 4.22
CA ALA A 132 8.56 -17.19 5.36
C ALA A 132 8.69 -15.89 6.18
N PRO A 133 8.58 -15.94 7.52
CA PRO A 133 8.73 -14.76 8.36
C PRO A 133 10.06 -14.05 8.08
N GLY A 134 10.01 -12.75 7.77
CA GLY A 134 11.21 -11.92 7.56
C GLY A 134 11.79 -11.91 6.15
N ARG A 135 11.14 -12.56 5.17
CA ARG A 135 11.37 -12.35 3.73
C ARG A 135 10.04 -12.08 3.07
N PHE A 136 9.53 -10.88 3.24
CA PHE A 136 8.25 -10.49 2.65
C PHE A 136 8.45 -10.22 1.16
N GLU A 137 8.33 -11.27 0.37
CA GLU A 137 8.18 -11.10 -1.08
C GLU A 137 6.84 -10.46 -1.44
N LEU A 138 5.86 -10.45 -0.53
CA LEU A 138 4.56 -9.81 -0.76
C LEU A 138 4.37 -8.64 0.21
N VAL A 139 4.07 -7.47 -0.35
CA VAL A 139 3.84 -6.24 0.40
C VAL A 139 2.43 -5.75 0.10
N PRO A 140 1.50 -5.74 1.07
CA PRO A 140 0.14 -5.35 0.76
C PRO A 140 0.05 -3.85 0.43
N TRP A 141 -0.71 -3.52 -0.60
CA TRP A 141 -0.99 -2.14 -1.02
C TRP A 141 -2.47 -1.78 -0.98
N GLY A 142 -3.37 -2.74 -0.78
CA GLY A 142 -4.79 -2.45 -0.71
C GLY A 142 -5.66 -3.65 -0.39
N THR A 143 -6.93 -3.39 -0.12
CA THR A 143 -7.93 -4.41 0.24
C THR A 143 -9.29 -4.11 -0.36
N HIS A 144 -10.09 -5.14 -0.52
CA HIS A 144 -11.45 -5.08 -1.02
C HIS A 144 -12.42 -5.77 -0.05
N PRO A 145 -13.66 -5.28 0.14
CA PRO A 145 -14.66 -5.88 1.02
C PRO A 145 -15.00 -7.37 0.77
N SER A 146 -14.71 -7.88 -0.43
CA SER A 146 -14.86 -9.31 -0.75
C SER A 146 -13.83 -10.19 -0.03
N GLY A 147 -12.81 -9.61 0.61
CA GLY A 147 -11.65 -10.31 1.16
C GLY A 147 -10.47 -10.38 0.19
N ALA A 148 -10.56 -9.77 -0.99
CA ALA A 148 -9.40 -9.65 -1.88
C ALA A 148 -8.36 -8.68 -1.31
N VAL A 149 -7.09 -9.04 -1.45
CA VAL A 149 -5.95 -8.21 -1.00
C VAL A 149 -4.98 -8.03 -2.15
N GLY A 150 -4.56 -6.79 -2.38
CA GLY A 150 -3.53 -6.42 -3.33
C GLY A 150 -2.15 -6.40 -2.67
N TYR A 151 -1.16 -6.97 -3.34
CA TYR A 151 0.25 -7.03 -2.93
C TYR A 151 1.19 -6.55 -4.05
N TRP A 152 2.34 -6.03 -3.70
CA TRP A 152 3.50 -5.97 -4.59
C TRP A 152 4.31 -7.23 -4.40
N HIS A 153 4.79 -7.84 -5.48
CA HIS A 153 5.83 -8.85 -5.39
C HIS A 153 7.20 -8.16 -5.29
N ALA A 154 7.68 -7.95 -4.06
CA ALA A 154 8.85 -7.17 -3.71
C ALA A 154 10.18 -7.88 -4.01
N VAL A 155 10.41 -8.22 -5.28
CA VAL A 155 11.64 -8.88 -5.76
C VAL A 155 12.32 -7.98 -6.78
N GLY A 156 13.59 -7.63 -6.50
CA GLY A 156 14.39 -6.78 -7.40
C GLY A 156 14.16 -5.29 -7.15
N ASP A 157 14.20 -4.49 -8.22
CA ASP A 157 14.02 -3.04 -8.13
C ASP A 157 12.54 -2.70 -7.83
N PRO A 158 12.25 -1.80 -6.86
CA PRO A 158 10.89 -1.38 -6.52
C PRO A 158 10.05 -0.90 -7.69
N ASP A 159 10.65 -0.24 -8.67
CA ASP A 159 9.92 0.28 -9.83
C ASP A 159 9.50 -0.82 -10.82
N ASP A 160 10.10 -2.01 -10.69
CA ASP A 160 9.79 -3.21 -11.48
C ASP A 160 8.89 -4.21 -10.73
N TRP A 161 8.45 -3.89 -9.51
CA TRP A 161 7.63 -4.80 -8.71
C TRP A 161 6.25 -5.01 -9.35
N PRO A 162 5.90 -6.25 -9.72
CA PRO A 162 4.61 -6.54 -10.31
C PRO A 162 3.52 -6.47 -9.24
N VAL A 163 2.33 -6.10 -9.69
CA VAL A 163 1.12 -6.17 -8.88
C VAL A 163 0.68 -7.62 -8.77
N VAL A 164 0.38 -8.04 -7.55
CA VAL A 164 -0.21 -9.33 -7.23
C VAL A 164 -1.52 -9.06 -6.53
N VAL A 165 -2.52 -9.90 -6.78
CA VAL A 165 -3.83 -9.78 -6.19
C VAL A 165 -4.30 -11.14 -5.74
N SER A 166 -4.85 -11.22 -4.54
CA SER A 166 -5.39 -12.45 -3.96
C SER A 166 -6.92 -12.40 -3.87
N TYR A 167 -7.56 -13.55 -4.02
CA TYR A 167 -8.97 -13.75 -3.67
C TYR A 167 -9.22 -15.24 -3.41
N GLY A 168 -9.67 -15.56 -2.20
CA GLY A 168 -9.77 -16.95 -1.76
C GLY A 168 -8.38 -17.62 -1.73
N TRP A 169 -8.22 -18.72 -2.47
CA TRP A 169 -6.95 -19.46 -2.57
C TRP A 169 -6.13 -19.09 -3.81
N ALA A 170 -6.65 -18.23 -4.68
CA ALA A 170 -6.03 -17.89 -5.93
C ALA A 170 -5.33 -16.54 -5.84
N LEU A 171 -4.24 -16.44 -6.60
CA LEU A 171 -3.46 -15.23 -6.75
C LEU A 171 -3.15 -14.99 -8.22
N TRP A 172 -3.27 -13.74 -8.64
CA TRP A 172 -2.99 -13.29 -9.99
C TRP A 172 -1.84 -12.30 -9.96
N ARG A 173 -0.83 -12.55 -10.80
CA ARG A 173 0.30 -11.64 -11.00
C ARG A 173 0.12 -10.88 -12.30
N GLU A 174 0.37 -9.57 -12.23
CA GLU A 174 0.27 -8.62 -13.33
C GLU A 174 1.61 -7.92 -13.49
N GLY A 175 2.22 -8.01 -14.67
CA GLY A 175 3.53 -7.43 -14.97
C GLY A 175 3.55 -5.90 -15.13
N CYS A 176 2.59 -5.18 -14.53
CA CYS A 176 2.47 -3.72 -14.63
C CYS A 176 2.61 -3.03 -13.27
N SER A 177 2.78 -1.71 -13.31
CA SER A 177 2.86 -0.89 -12.10
C SER A 177 1.48 -0.78 -11.42
N LEU A 178 1.45 -0.36 -10.14
CA LEU A 178 0.18 -0.18 -9.42
C LEU A 178 -0.71 0.85 -10.11
N VAL A 179 -0.15 1.97 -10.56
CA VAL A 179 -0.93 3.02 -11.23
C VAL A 179 -1.56 2.49 -12.53
N ASP A 180 -0.81 1.74 -13.32
CA ASP A 180 -1.31 1.13 -14.56
C ASP A 180 -2.40 0.11 -14.27
N TYR A 181 -2.20 -0.74 -13.26
CA TYR A 181 -3.19 -1.72 -12.81
C TYR A 181 -4.51 -1.03 -12.39
N LEU A 182 -4.44 0.03 -11.58
CA LEU A 182 -5.62 0.76 -11.10
C LEU A 182 -6.33 1.53 -12.23
N LEU A 183 -5.59 2.11 -13.18
CA LEU A 183 -6.17 2.74 -14.36
C LEU A 183 -6.90 1.72 -15.24
N ARG A 184 -6.29 0.55 -15.48
CA ARG A 184 -6.91 -0.54 -16.23
C ARG A 184 -8.16 -1.06 -15.51
N ALA A 185 -8.13 -1.15 -14.17
CA ALA A 185 -9.30 -1.51 -13.36
C ALA A 185 -10.48 -0.54 -13.56
N LEU A 186 -10.20 0.77 -13.71
CA LEU A 186 -11.21 1.78 -14.03
C LEU A 186 -11.72 1.68 -15.47
N ASP A 187 -10.83 1.46 -16.44
CA ASP A 187 -11.18 1.51 -17.88
C ASP A 187 -11.89 0.25 -18.36
N CYS A 188 -11.37 -0.92 -17.99
CA CYS A 188 -11.89 -2.18 -18.49
C CYS A 188 -13.05 -2.70 -17.64
N GLY A 189 -13.32 -2.07 -16.49
CA GLY A 189 -14.10 -2.69 -15.43
C GLY A 189 -13.61 -4.13 -15.24
N ILE A 190 -12.27 -4.29 -15.13
CA ILE A 190 -11.60 -5.60 -15.16
C ILE A 190 -12.49 -6.55 -14.38
N PRO A 191 -12.86 -7.72 -14.91
CA PRO A 191 -13.44 -8.77 -14.12
C PRO A 191 -12.34 -9.20 -13.16
N LEU A 192 -12.14 -8.41 -12.11
CA LEU A 192 -11.43 -8.81 -10.95
C LEU A 192 -12.11 -10.14 -10.60
N PRO A 193 -11.37 -11.21 -10.35
CA PRO A 193 -11.94 -12.54 -10.16
C PRO A 193 -13.08 -12.59 -9.13
N TRP A 194 -13.21 -11.57 -8.27
CA TRP A 194 -14.28 -11.35 -7.30
C TRP A 194 -15.46 -10.47 -7.74
N LEU A 195 -15.46 -9.93 -8.97
CA LEU A 195 -16.52 -9.09 -9.56
C LEU A 195 -17.47 -9.91 -10.45
N VAL A 196 -17.21 -11.21 -10.60
CA VAL A 196 -18.24 -12.15 -11.02
C VAL A 196 -19.20 -12.29 -9.84
N GLU A 197 -20.14 -11.35 -9.71
CA GLU A 197 -21.29 -11.53 -8.83
C GLU A 197 -21.94 -12.87 -9.17
N ASP A 198 -22.24 -13.65 -8.14
CA ASP A 198 -22.98 -14.91 -8.19
C ASP A 198 -24.17 -14.85 -9.16
N THR A 199 -23.92 -15.14 -10.44
CA THR A 199 -24.94 -15.36 -11.47
C THR A 199 -25.18 -16.86 -11.65
N LEU A 200 -25.20 -17.59 -10.53
CA LEU A 200 -25.61 -18.99 -10.44
C LEU A 200 -26.73 -19.16 -9.42
#